data_AF-A0A815P5V2-F1
#
_entry.id   AF-A0A815P5V2-F1
#
_cell.length_a   1.000
_cell.length_b   1.000
_cell.length_c   1.000
_cell.angle_alpha   90.00
_cell.angle_beta   90.00
_cell.angle_gamma   90.00
#
_symmetry.space_group_name_H-M   'P 1'
#
loop_
_entity.id
_entity.type
_entity.pdbx_description
1 polymer ?
#
loop_
_entity_poly.entity_id
_entity_poly.type
_entity_poly.pdbx_seq_one_letter_code
_entity_poly.pdbx_strand_id
1 'polypeptide(L)'
;MKTPIIFIALIVIAVISSSSAKTEIPACIQKMINGFNATPRLSPYIRIDNYLYRGKMTYLATSSCCDRFNPLYDGECNSICSPSGGFIGVGDGKCKDFAETAKQLGNIWVIPRA
;
A
#
# COMPACT_ATOMS: atom_id res chain seq x y z
N MET A 1 -8.67 -35.50 -61.17
CA MET A 1 -8.71 -34.33 -60.28
C MET A 1 -9.33 -34.71 -58.95
N LYS A 2 -8.53 -35.08 -57.94
CA LYS A 2 -8.92 -35.13 -56.52
C LYS A 2 -7.68 -34.84 -55.68
N THR A 3 -7.50 -33.58 -55.31
CA THR A 3 -6.40 -33.06 -54.47
C THR A 3 -6.58 -33.49 -53.01
N PRO A 4 -5.49 -33.56 -52.23
CA PRO A 4 -5.50 -34.17 -50.90
C PRO A 4 -5.97 -33.18 -49.82
N ILE A 5 -6.66 -33.70 -48.81
CA ILE A 5 -7.14 -32.96 -47.64
C ILE A 5 -5.96 -32.80 -46.67
N ILE A 6 -5.47 -31.56 -46.52
CA ILE A 6 -4.45 -31.19 -45.54
C ILE A 6 -5.16 -30.87 -44.23
N PHE A 7 -4.99 -31.72 -43.21
CA PHE A 7 -5.40 -31.45 -41.85
C PHE A 7 -4.38 -30.50 -41.19
N ILE A 8 -4.68 -29.20 -41.17
CA ILE A 8 -3.91 -28.21 -40.43
C ILE A 8 -4.39 -28.23 -38.99
N ALA A 9 -3.64 -28.91 -38.11
CA ALA A 9 -3.87 -28.86 -36.67
C ALA A 9 -3.45 -27.48 -36.14
N LEU A 10 -4.43 -26.63 -35.84
CA LEU A 10 -4.23 -25.34 -35.16
C LEU A 10 -3.84 -25.60 -33.70
N ILE A 11 -2.54 -25.61 -33.42
CA ILE A 11 -2.00 -25.62 -32.06
C ILE A 11 -2.26 -24.24 -31.46
N VAL A 12 -3.33 -24.11 -30.67
CA VAL A 12 -3.59 -22.93 -29.84
C VAL A 12 -2.59 -22.97 -28.67
N ILE A 13 -1.48 -22.26 -28.82
CA ILE A 13 -0.53 -22.03 -27.74
C ILE A 13 -1.22 -21.07 -26.75
N ALA A 14 -1.79 -21.62 -25.68
CA ALA A 14 -2.24 -20.84 -24.55
C ALA A 14 -1.01 -20.21 -23.88
N VAL A 15 -0.77 -18.93 -24.16
CA VAL A 15 0.24 -18.13 -23.47
C VAL A 15 -0.28 -17.90 -22.05
N ILE A 16 0.10 -18.76 -21.12
CA ILE A 16 -0.13 -18.55 -19.69
C ILE A 16 0.86 -17.47 -19.26
N SER A 17 0.43 -16.21 -19.33
CA SER A 17 1.15 -15.09 -18.73
C SER A 17 1.11 -15.23 -17.21
N SER A 18 2.09 -15.93 -16.65
CA SER A 18 2.34 -15.90 -15.21
C SER A 18 2.91 -14.53 -14.85
N SER A 19 2.02 -13.56 -14.58
CA SER A 19 2.40 -12.29 -13.97
C SER A 19 2.95 -12.59 -12.58
N SER A 20 4.27 -12.47 -12.43
CA SER A 20 4.96 -12.51 -11.14
C SER A 20 4.30 -11.49 -10.22
N ALA A 21 3.56 -11.99 -9.22
CA ALA A 21 2.91 -11.17 -8.21
C ALA A 21 3.99 -10.55 -7.33
N LYS A 22 4.62 -9.46 -7.81
CA LYS A 22 5.06 -8.41 -6.89
C LYS A 22 3.83 -8.06 -6.07
N THR A 23 3.93 -8.11 -4.75
CA THR A 23 2.86 -7.67 -3.86
C THR A 23 2.53 -6.22 -4.22
N GLU A 24 1.55 -6.01 -5.10
CA GLU A 24 1.26 -4.69 -5.63
C GLU A 24 0.67 -3.88 -4.48
N ILE A 25 1.39 -2.84 -4.07
CA ILE A 25 0.84 -1.85 -3.16
C ILE A 25 -0.39 -1.22 -3.84
N PRO A 26 -1.50 -1.00 -3.10
CA PRO A 26 -2.71 -0.47 -3.71
C PRO A 26 -2.41 0.82 -4.49
N ALA A 27 -3.03 0.98 -5.66
CA ALA A 27 -2.79 2.13 -6.54
C ALA A 27 -3.00 3.47 -5.81
N CYS A 28 -3.90 3.52 -4.84
CA CYS A 28 -4.15 4.69 -4.01
C CYS A 28 -2.99 5.00 -3.04
N ILE A 29 -2.32 3.98 -2.48
CA ILE A 29 -1.10 4.13 -1.69
C ILE A 29 0.05 4.60 -2.58
N GLN A 30 0.19 4.02 -3.78
CA GLN A 30 1.18 4.50 -4.75
C GLN A 30 0.95 5.97 -5.13
N LYS A 31 -0.31 6.38 -5.32
CA LYS A 31 -0.67 7.79 -5.56
C LYS A 31 -0.31 8.69 -4.37
N MET A 32 -0.49 8.22 -3.13
CA MET A 32 -0.09 8.96 -1.93
C MET A 32 1.43 9.19 -1.88
N ILE A 33 2.22 8.14 -2.16
CA ILE A 33 3.69 8.22 -2.25
C ILE A 33 4.10 9.27 -3.30
N ASN A 34 3.47 9.24 -4.47
CA ASN A 34 3.75 10.20 -5.54
C ASN A 34 3.46 11.64 -5.09
N GLY A 35 2.37 11.85 -4.33
CA GLY A 35 2.06 13.15 -3.73
C GLY A 35 3.12 13.63 -2.74
N PHE A 36 3.62 12.73 -1.88
CA PHE A 36 4.71 13.06 -0.96
C PHE A 36 6.01 13.41 -1.69
N ASN A 37 6.37 12.67 -2.74
CA ASN A 37 7.55 12.95 -3.56
C ASN A 37 7.48 14.29 -4.31
N ALA A 38 6.27 14.77 -4.63
CA ALA A 38 6.06 16.03 -5.33
C ALA A 38 6.04 17.25 -4.40
N THR A 39 5.95 17.06 -3.09
CA THR A 39 5.85 18.16 -2.12
C THR A 39 7.25 18.61 -1.68
N PRO A 40 7.53 19.93 -1.57
CA PRO A 40 8.77 20.41 -0.96
C PRO A 40 8.97 19.77 0.42
N ARG A 41 10.20 19.37 0.75
CA ARG A 41 10.48 18.59 1.96
C ARG A 41 10.28 19.45 3.21
N LEU A 42 9.08 19.35 3.80
CA LEU A 42 8.71 20.07 5.03
C LEU A 42 9.03 19.30 6.31
N SER A 43 9.17 17.97 6.24
CA SER A 43 9.52 17.13 7.40
C SER A 43 10.37 15.92 6.99
N PRO A 44 11.42 15.59 7.76
CA PRO A 44 12.30 14.45 7.47
C PRO A 44 11.70 13.09 7.86
N TYR A 45 10.47 13.03 8.39
CA TYR A 45 9.90 11.82 8.99
C TYR A 45 8.67 11.24 8.27
N ILE A 46 8.42 11.63 7.02
CA ILE A 46 7.28 11.08 6.25
C ILE A 46 7.60 9.65 5.79
N ARG A 47 6.73 8.71 6.11
CA ARG A 47 6.82 7.29 5.74
C ARG A 47 5.45 6.65 5.63
N ILE A 48 5.39 5.54 4.91
CA ILE A 48 4.25 4.63 4.86
C ILE A 48 4.74 3.24 5.23
N ASP A 49 4.14 2.67 6.26
CA ASP A 49 4.42 1.33 6.76
C ASP A 49 3.19 0.44 6.56
N ASN A 50 3.39 -0.85 6.31
CA ASN A 50 2.28 -1.80 6.24
C ASN A 50 2.20 -2.67 7.51
N TYR A 51 0.97 -2.94 7.91
CA TYR A 51 0.63 -3.71 9.10
C TYR A 51 -0.42 -4.75 8.77
N LEU A 52 -0.34 -5.89 9.45
CA LEU A 52 -1.48 -6.77 9.64
C LEU A 52 -2.21 -6.33 10.91
N TYR A 53 -3.40 -5.77 10.76
CA TYR A 53 -4.24 -5.31 11.87
C TYR A 53 -5.63 -5.92 11.72
N ARG A 54 -6.12 -6.60 12.76
CA ARG A 54 -7.40 -7.34 12.75
C ARG A 54 -7.55 -8.27 11.54
N GLY A 55 -6.46 -8.96 11.18
CA GLY A 55 -6.43 -9.89 10.04
C GLY A 55 -6.46 -9.23 8.66
N LYS A 56 -6.41 -7.90 8.56
CA LYS A 56 -6.42 -7.15 7.29
C LYS A 56 -5.09 -6.44 7.07
N MET A 57 -4.70 -6.33 5.80
CA MET A 57 -3.60 -5.47 5.38
C MET A 57 -4.01 -4.00 5.56
N THR A 58 -3.17 -3.23 6.23
CA THR A 58 -3.40 -1.81 6.51
C THR A 58 -2.12 -1.01 6.31
N TYR A 59 -2.27 0.29 6.08
CA TYR A 59 -1.17 1.20 5.74
C TYR A 59 -1.18 2.40 6.67
N LEU A 60 -0.14 2.55 7.48
CA LEU A 60 0.02 3.68 8.39
C LEU A 60 0.88 4.75 7.72
N ALA A 61 0.32 5.95 7.53
CA ALA A 61 1.06 7.09 7.00
C ALA A 61 1.40 8.07 8.13
N THR A 62 2.67 8.50 8.20
CA THR A 62 3.05 9.58 9.12
C THR A 62 2.73 10.94 8.51
N SER A 63 2.18 11.83 9.32
CA SER A 63 1.85 13.19 8.89
C SER A 63 3.10 14.07 8.74
N SER A 64 3.04 15.00 7.79
CA SER A 64 4.16 15.88 7.43
C SER A 64 4.45 17.00 8.42
N CYS A 65 3.55 17.28 9.38
CA CYS A 65 3.71 18.37 10.33
C CYS A 65 3.07 17.99 11.66
N CYS A 66 3.59 18.62 12.71
CA CYS A 66 3.31 18.44 14.12
C CYS A 66 1.82 18.40 14.44
N ASP A 67 1.46 17.72 15.53
CA ASP A 67 0.10 17.62 16.09
C ASP A 67 -0.98 17.10 15.15
N ARG A 68 -0.61 16.63 13.95
CA ARG A 68 -1.50 15.94 13.04
C ARG A 68 -1.53 14.46 13.38
N PHE A 69 -2.70 13.88 13.23
CA PHE A 69 -2.87 12.45 13.35
C PHE A 69 -2.12 11.69 12.26
N ASN A 70 -1.67 10.48 12.57
CA ASN A 70 -1.08 9.54 11.62
C ASN A 70 -2.17 8.55 11.18
N PRO A 71 -2.80 8.76 10.00
CA PRO A 71 -3.92 7.95 9.58
C PRO A 71 -3.50 6.52 9.20
N LEU A 72 -4.34 5.57 9.62
CA LEU A 72 -4.31 4.18 9.20
C LEU A 72 -5.35 3.96 8.10
N TYR A 73 -4.92 3.39 6.98
CA TYR A 73 -5.76 3.11 5.82
C TYR A 73 -5.96 1.62 5.61
N ASP A 74 -7.12 1.22 5.07
CA ASP A 74 -7.32 -0.12 4.52
C ASP A 74 -6.76 -0.25 3.08
N GLY A 75 -6.96 -1.42 2.45
CA GLY A 75 -6.54 -1.67 1.08
C GLY A 75 -7.26 -0.85 0.00
N GLU A 76 -8.36 -0.18 0.35
CA GLU A 76 -9.13 0.71 -0.52
C GLU A 76 -8.79 2.20 -0.24
N CYS A 77 -7.83 2.45 0.65
CA CYS A 77 -7.45 3.78 1.13
C CYS A 77 -8.55 4.55 1.89
N ASN A 78 -9.50 3.85 2.51
CA ASN A 78 -10.37 4.45 3.50
C ASN A 78 -9.59 4.63 4.81
N SER A 79 -9.66 5.82 5.40
CA SER A 79 -9.08 6.04 6.73
C SER A 79 -9.95 5.35 7.77
N ILE A 80 -9.37 4.38 8.47
CA ILE A 80 -10.05 3.59 9.51
C ILE A 80 -10.04 4.37 10.83
N CYS A 81 -8.88 4.91 11.18
CA CYS A 81 -8.58 5.60 12.43
C CYS A 81 -7.19 6.25 12.35
N SER A 82 -6.71 6.79 13.47
CA SER A 82 -5.33 7.24 13.63
C SER A 82 -4.76 6.74 14.95
N PRO A 83 -3.89 5.72 14.96
CA PRO A 83 -3.38 5.14 16.21
C PRO A 83 -2.30 5.99 16.90
N SER A 84 -1.78 7.02 16.23
CA SER A 84 -0.77 7.93 16.79
C SER A 84 -0.85 9.33 16.17
N GLY A 85 0.02 10.23 16.61
CA GLY A 85 0.00 11.63 16.23
C GLY A 85 -1.06 12.41 17.02
N GLY A 86 -1.43 13.59 16.55
CA GLY A 86 -2.24 14.51 17.35
C GLY A 86 -1.41 15.28 18.38
N PHE A 87 -2.02 16.27 19.01
CA PHE A 87 -1.33 17.18 19.95
C PHE A 87 -0.59 16.47 21.10
N ILE A 88 -1.16 15.37 21.61
CA ILE A 88 -0.56 14.57 22.68
C ILE A 88 0.06 13.25 22.17
N GLY A 89 0.06 13.02 20.85
CA GLY A 89 0.70 11.85 20.23
C GLY A 89 -0.09 10.53 20.27
N VAL A 90 -1.26 10.47 20.94
CA VAL A 90 -2.02 9.23 21.17
C VAL A 90 -3.03 8.87 20.07
N GLY A 91 -3.08 9.66 19.00
CA GLY A 91 -4.03 9.43 17.92
C GLY A 91 -5.46 9.87 18.24
N ASP A 92 -6.41 9.37 17.47
CA ASP A 92 -7.83 9.75 17.52
C ASP A 92 -8.68 8.91 18.49
N GLY A 93 -8.06 7.96 19.18
CA GLY A 93 -8.71 7.10 20.17
C GLY A 93 -9.65 6.02 19.61
N LYS A 94 -9.72 5.82 18.28
CA LYS A 94 -10.61 4.82 17.66
C LYS A 94 -10.00 3.42 17.56
N CYS A 95 -8.67 3.33 17.46
CA CYS A 95 -7.92 2.06 17.37
C CYS A 95 -7.00 1.87 18.57
N LYS A 96 -7.59 1.79 19.77
CA LYS A 96 -6.85 1.73 21.04
C LYS A 96 -5.99 0.48 21.20
N ASP A 97 -6.39 -0.61 20.56
CA ASP A 97 -5.70 -1.91 20.52
C ASP A 97 -4.59 -1.98 19.46
N PHE A 98 -4.40 -0.95 18.63
CA PHE A 98 -3.47 -1.00 17.50
C PHE A 98 -2.03 -1.28 17.94
N ALA A 99 -1.54 -0.57 18.96
CA ALA A 99 -0.17 -0.74 19.44
C ALA A 99 0.12 -2.14 19.99
N GLU A 100 -0.92 -2.84 20.48
CA GLU A 100 -0.80 -4.17 21.09
C GLU A 100 -1.00 -5.29 20.05
N THR A 101 -1.87 -5.06 19.06
CA THR A 101 -2.37 -6.14 18.18
C THR A 101 -1.89 -6.03 16.74
N ALA A 102 -1.48 -4.85 16.28
CA ALA A 102 -1.02 -4.67 14.92
C ALA A 102 0.40 -5.23 14.76
N LYS A 103 0.59 -6.08 13.75
CA LYS A 103 1.91 -6.61 13.41
C LYS A 103 2.47 -5.84 12.23
N GLN A 104 3.54 -5.10 12.43
CA GLN A 104 4.25 -4.47 11.32
C GLN A 104 4.82 -5.54 10.39
N LEU A 105 4.58 -5.37 9.09
CA LEU A 105 5.09 -6.27 8.05
C LEU A 105 6.32 -5.68 7.36
N GLY A 106 6.42 -4.35 7.30
CA GLY A 106 7.54 -3.66 6.70
C GLY A 106 7.29 -2.18 6.46
N ASN A 107 8.25 -1.57 5.75
CA ASN A 107 8.20 -0.17 5.33
C ASN A 107 7.95 -0.16 3.83
N ILE A 108 6.85 0.44 3.40
CA ILE A 108 6.49 0.54 1.99
C ILE A 108 7.27 1.68 1.34
N TRP A 109 7.38 2.80 2.04
CA TRP A 109 8.08 3.97 1.55
C TRP A 109 8.56 4.82 2.72
N VAL A 110 9.75 5.39 2.59
CA VAL A 110 10.32 6.37 3.52
C VAL A 110 10.83 7.52 2.66
N ILE A 111 10.61 8.76 3.12
CA ILE A 111 11.13 9.93 2.44
C ILE A 111 12.63 9.77 2.14
N PRO A 112 13.07 9.85 0.86
CA PRO A 112 14.48 9.71 0.53
C PRO A 112 15.30 10.81 1.17
N ARG A 113 16.45 10.44 1.76
CA ARG A 113 17.45 11.40 2.22
C ARG A 113 17.94 12.21 1.01
N ALA A 114 18.03 13.53 1.20
CA ALA A 114 18.59 14.45 0.21
C ALA A 114 20.10 14.25 0.08
#